data_AF-A0A965X338-F1
#
_entry.id   AF-A0A965X338-F1
#
_cell.length_a   1.000
_cell.length_b   1.000
_cell.length_c   1.000
_cell.angle_alpha   90.00
_cell.angle_beta   90.00
_cell.angle_gamma   90.00
#
_symmetry.space_group_name_H-M   'P 1'
#
loop_
_entity.id
_entity.type
_entity.pdbx_description
1 polymer ?
#
loop_
_entity_poly.entity_id
_entity_poly.type
_entity_poly.pdbx_seq_one_letter_code
_entity_poly.pdbx_strand_id
1 'polypeptide(L)'
;MYSLLLRVVCIRASDGTLVYIEDYNALRMTPAGELRYRVSTGRGIELLPPGEQSAQLTETVEKARALAVSLWNLSGASGTLSLAQIKNGENGALELSFSASYNGFPICDRSAAYLIVRDGAVDYLDLLPRVLTEGASMTLLPGLQLAAALPQQGDARPAVRYLQIRDGVLTPVYGTVK
;
A
#
# COMPACT_ATOMS: atom_id res chain seq x y z
N MET A 1 12.17 42.56 -7.25
CA MET A 1 11.32 41.65 -8.05
C MET A 1 11.92 40.26 -7.92
N TYR A 2 11.45 39.47 -6.95
CA TYR A 2 12.01 38.13 -6.69
C TYR A 2 11.14 37.09 -7.41
N SER A 3 11.66 36.53 -8.49
CA SER A 3 11.05 35.39 -9.17
C SER A 3 11.35 34.12 -8.37
N LEU A 4 10.37 33.63 -7.62
CA LEU A 4 10.46 32.31 -7.00
C LEU A 4 10.12 31.26 -8.07
N LEU A 5 11.14 30.85 -8.83
CA LEU A 5 11.07 29.69 -9.73
C LEU A 5 11.22 28.42 -8.87
N LEU A 6 10.12 27.86 -8.38
CA LEU A 6 10.16 26.52 -7.80
C LEU A 6 10.15 25.50 -8.93
N ARG A 7 11.36 25.03 -9.21
CA ARG A 7 11.75 24.01 -10.18
C ARG A 7 11.63 22.66 -9.49
N VAL A 8 10.89 21.73 -10.07
CA VAL A 8 10.96 20.32 -9.66
C VAL A 8 12.43 19.88 -9.65
N VAL A 9 12.94 19.46 -8.49
CA VAL A 9 14.32 18.94 -8.36
C VAL A 9 14.24 17.43 -8.28
N CYS A 10 14.90 16.73 -9.21
CA CYS A 10 15.10 15.28 -9.16
C CYS A 10 16.51 14.98 -8.66
N ILE A 11 16.61 14.28 -7.53
CA ILE A 11 17.86 13.85 -6.91
C ILE A 11 17.88 12.33 -6.89
N ARG A 12 19.01 11.74 -7.28
CA ARG A 12 19.27 10.32 -7.08
C ARG A 12 20.17 10.14 -5.86
N ALA A 13 19.66 9.49 -4.82
CA ALA A 13 20.45 9.16 -3.64
C ALA A 13 21.44 8.03 -3.94
N SER A 14 22.43 7.85 -3.06
CA SER A 14 23.50 6.85 -3.21
C SER A 14 22.98 5.40 -3.22
N ASP A 15 21.82 5.15 -2.63
CA ASP A 15 21.13 3.86 -2.64
C ASP A 15 20.29 3.62 -3.91
N GLY A 16 20.29 4.57 -4.85
CA GLY A 16 19.52 4.51 -6.09
C GLY A 16 18.10 5.08 -5.98
N THR A 17 17.66 5.51 -4.80
CA THR A 17 16.34 6.14 -4.60
C THR A 17 16.23 7.44 -5.39
N LEU A 18 15.14 7.59 -6.14
CA LEU A 18 14.78 8.85 -6.80
C LEU A 18 13.97 9.70 -5.83
N VAL A 19 14.32 10.97 -5.70
CA VAL A 19 13.63 11.93 -4.86
C VAL A 19 13.23 13.13 -5.72
N TYR A 20 11.92 13.34 -5.86
CA TYR A 20 11.33 14.49 -6.50
C TYR A 20 10.88 15.47 -5.42
N ILE A 21 11.37 16.70 -5.50
CA ILE A 21 10.96 17.78 -4.61
C ILE A 21 10.30 18.85 -5.45
N GLU A 22 9.05 19.15 -5.12
CA GLU A 22 8.28 20.26 -5.67
C GLU A 22 7.72 21.07 -4.51
N ASP A 23 8.05 22.36 -4.47
CA ASP A 23 7.82 23.24 -3.33
C ASP A 23 8.34 22.66 -2.01
N TYR A 24 7.42 22.13 -1.21
CA TYR A 24 7.67 21.57 0.11
C TYR A 24 7.19 20.11 0.23
N ASN A 25 6.92 19.50 -0.92
CA ASN A 25 6.46 18.13 -1.06
C ASN A 25 7.62 17.28 -1.58
N ALA A 26 7.80 16.11 -0.98
CA ALA A 26 8.82 15.15 -1.40
C ALA A 26 8.16 13.83 -1.79
N LEU A 27 8.39 13.39 -3.03
CA LEU A 27 8.09 12.03 -3.49
C LEU A 27 9.41 11.25 -3.61
N ARG A 28 9.49 10.12 -2.93
CA ARG A 28 10.64 9.21 -2.94
C ARG A 28 10.22 7.90 -3.60
N MET A 29 11.05 7.37 -4.48
CA MET A 29 10.86 6.09 -5.15
C MET A 29 12.11 5.25 -4.95
N THR A 30 12.01 4.16 -4.19
CA THR A 30 13.16 3.28 -3.95
C THR A 30 13.39 2.38 -5.17
N PRO A 31 14.60 1.80 -5.34
CA PRO A 31 14.85 0.81 -6.39
C PRO A 31 13.94 -0.43 -6.32
N ALA A 32 13.41 -0.72 -5.13
CA ALA A 32 12.45 -1.81 -4.91
C ALA A 32 11.00 -1.44 -5.32
N GLY A 33 10.78 -0.23 -5.85
CA GLY A 33 9.48 0.26 -6.29
C GLY A 33 8.63 0.87 -5.19
N GLU A 34 9.14 0.98 -3.95
CA GLU A 34 8.38 1.60 -2.85
C GLU A 34 8.26 3.11 -3.09
N LEU A 35 7.04 3.63 -2.95
CA LEU A 35 6.73 5.05 -3.13
C LEU A 35 6.41 5.67 -1.78
N ARG A 36 7.06 6.78 -1.47
CA ARG A 36 6.76 7.57 -0.27
C ARG A 36 6.59 9.03 -0.62
N TYR A 37 5.41 9.55 -0.36
CA TYR A 37 5.09 10.95 -0.48
C TYR A 37 4.93 11.56 0.91
N ARG A 38 5.48 12.75 1.10
CA ARG A 38 5.34 13.51 2.35
C ARG A 38 5.30 15.00 2.08
N VAL A 39 4.36 15.68 2.73
CA VAL A 39 4.28 17.13 2.80
C VAL A 39 5.09 17.62 4.00
N SER A 40 5.97 18.59 3.77
CA SER A 40 6.73 19.25 4.85
C SER A 40 6.05 20.55 5.29
N THR A 41 5.57 21.35 4.34
CA THR A 41 4.76 22.56 4.57
C THR A 41 3.83 22.80 3.37
N GLY A 42 2.71 23.50 3.54
CA GLY A 42 1.76 23.77 2.44
C GLY A 42 0.69 22.70 2.26
N ARG A 43 0.07 22.65 1.08
CA ARG A 43 -1.03 21.72 0.78
C ARG A 43 -0.52 20.45 0.10
N GLY A 44 -1.03 19.32 0.56
CA GLY A 44 -0.75 18.00 -0.02
C GLY A 44 -1.54 17.73 -1.29
N ILE A 45 -1.72 16.46 -1.62
CA ILE A 45 -2.54 16.05 -2.78
C ILE A 45 -4.01 16.32 -2.43
N GLU A 46 -4.61 17.36 -3.01
CA GLU A 46 -5.99 17.75 -2.73
C GLU A 46 -6.97 16.65 -3.20
N LEU A 47 -7.81 16.17 -2.28
CA LEU A 47 -8.91 15.24 -2.57
C LEU A 47 -10.25 15.98 -2.65
N LEU A 48 -10.43 16.96 -1.75
CA LEU A 48 -11.61 17.82 -1.71
C LEU A 48 -11.24 19.28 -2.00
N PRO A 49 -12.16 20.05 -2.59
CA PRO A 49 -12.00 21.49 -2.71
C PRO A 49 -11.84 22.15 -1.32
N PRO A 50 -11.17 23.31 -1.24
CA PRO A 50 -11.04 24.05 0.01
C PRO A 50 -12.42 24.43 0.58
N GLY A 51 -12.71 24.08 1.83
CA GLY A 51 -13.93 24.49 2.53
C GLY A 51 -15.06 23.46 2.62
N GLU A 52 -14.95 22.28 1.99
CA GLU A 52 -15.97 21.20 2.06
C GLU A 52 -15.63 20.09 3.09
N GLN A 53 -14.68 20.35 3.98
CA GLN A 53 -13.83 19.34 4.63
C GLN A 53 -14.44 18.61 5.83
N SER A 54 -15.41 19.18 6.55
CA SER A 54 -15.91 18.60 7.81
C SER A 54 -17.19 17.77 7.68
N ALA A 55 -17.88 17.84 6.53
CA ALA A 55 -19.17 17.16 6.32
C ALA A 55 -19.08 15.92 5.41
N GLN A 56 -17.92 15.64 4.82
CA GLN A 56 -17.77 14.67 3.72
C GLN A 56 -16.74 13.57 4.04
N LEU A 57 -16.79 13.00 5.25
CA LEU A 57 -15.87 11.91 5.65
C LEU A 57 -15.89 10.74 4.65
N THR A 58 -17.09 10.27 4.29
CA THR A 58 -17.26 9.18 3.32
C THR A 58 -16.64 9.52 1.97
N GLU A 59 -16.86 10.74 1.46
CA GLU A 59 -16.28 11.16 0.17
C GLU A 59 -14.75 11.25 0.24
N THR A 60 -14.22 11.78 1.35
CA THR A 60 -12.77 11.84 1.59
C THR A 60 -12.16 10.44 1.56
N VAL A 61 -12.78 9.48 2.25
CA VAL A 61 -12.35 8.08 2.27
C VAL A 61 -12.40 7.47 0.88
N GLU A 62 -13.49 7.69 0.15
CA GLU A 62 -13.68 7.15 -1.21
C GLU A 62 -12.65 7.71 -2.19
N LYS A 63 -12.36 9.00 -2.15
CA LYS A 63 -11.33 9.62 -2.99
C LYS A 63 -9.92 9.19 -2.61
N ALA A 64 -9.61 9.09 -1.32
CA ALA A 64 -8.33 8.56 -0.85
C ALA A 64 -8.14 7.09 -1.28
N ARG A 65 -9.20 6.27 -1.18
CA ARG A 65 -9.21 4.89 -1.68
C ARG A 65 -8.96 4.84 -3.18
N ALA A 66 -9.69 5.66 -3.95
CA ALA A 66 -9.55 5.71 -5.41
C ALA A 66 -8.12 6.10 -5.83
N LEU A 67 -7.51 7.09 -5.15
CA LEU A 67 -6.13 7.47 -5.37
C LEU A 67 -5.17 6.30 -5.10
N ALA A 68 -5.28 5.64 -3.94
CA ALA A 68 -4.40 4.54 -3.57
C ALA A 68 -4.51 3.36 -4.56
N VAL A 69 -5.73 2.99 -4.96
CA VAL A 69 -5.98 1.93 -5.95
C VAL A 69 -5.45 2.33 -7.34
N SER A 70 -5.62 3.58 -7.75
CA SER A 70 -5.10 4.07 -9.02
C SER A 70 -3.57 3.98 -9.06
N LEU A 71 -2.88 4.46 -8.02
CA LEU A 71 -1.42 4.37 -7.91
C LEU A 71 -0.93 2.92 -7.86
N TRP A 72 -1.63 2.05 -7.15
CA TRP A 72 -1.35 0.61 -7.13
C TRP A 72 -1.38 0.01 -8.53
N ASN A 73 -2.46 0.25 -9.28
CA ASN A 73 -2.60 -0.27 -10.64
C ASN A 73 -1.56 0.32 -11.60
N LEU A 74 -1.26 1.62 -11.49
CA LEU A 74 -0.25 2.29 -12.31
C LEU A 74 1.17 1.78 -12.04
N SER A 75 1.45 1.33 -10.81
CA SER A 75 2.77 0.78 -10.45
C SER A 75 3.05 -0.60 -11.06
N GLY A 76 2.05 -1.25 -11.68
CA GLY A 76 2.16 -2.62 -12.17
C GLY A 76 2.11 -3.67 -11.07
N ALA A 77 1.71 -3.30 -9.85
CA ALA A 77 1.57 -4.21 -8.73
C ALA A 77 0.54 -5.32 -9.04
N SER A 78 0.85 -6.53 -8.56
CA SER A 78 -0.03 -7.68 -8.70
C SER A 78 -1.11 -7.67 -7.63
N GLY A 79 -2.31 -8.11 -8.01
CA GLY A 79 -3.42 -8.29 -7.08
C GLY A 79 -4.24 -7.02 -6.86
N THR A 80 -5.21 -7.14 -5.96
CA THR A 80 -6.19 -6.12 -5.62
C THR A 80 -5.83 -5.47 -4.29
N LEU A 81 -5.80 -4.14 -4.29
CA LEU A 81 -5.67 -3.33 -3.09
C LEU A 81 -7.06 -2.99 -2.53
N SER A 82 -7.24 -3.21 -1.23
CA SER A 82 -8.51 -2.97 -0.53
C SER A 82 -8.28 -2.15 0.74
N LEU A 83 -9.20 -1.26 1.07
CA LEU A 83 -9.19 -0.52 2.34
C LEU A 83 -9.41 -1.51 3.49
N ALA A 84 -8.47 -1.56 4.43
CA ALA A 84 -8.49 -2.50 5.55
C ALA A 84 -8.91 -1.81 6.85
N GLN A 85 -8.45 -0.57 7.07
CA GLN A 85 -8.72 0.17 8.30
C GLN A 85 -8.78 1.67 8.05
N ILE A 86 -9.66 2.34 8.80
CA ILE A 86 -9.74 3.79 8.93
C ILE A 86 -9.58 4.11 10.41
N LYS A 87 -8.71 5.06 10.74
CA LYS A 87 -8.47 5.51 12.11
C LYS A 87 -8.43 7.04 12.15
N ASN A 88 -9.02 7.61 13.20
CA ASN A 88 -8.81 9.02 13.50
C ASN A 88 -7.42 9.18 14.13
N GLY A 89 -6.55 9.88 13.42
CA GLY A 89 -5.23 10.28 13.88
C GLY A 89 -5.30 11.56 14.73
N GLU A 90 -4.13 12.05 15.12
CA GLU A 90 -4.01 13.30 15.86
C GLU A 90 -4.31 14.51 14.97
N ASN A 91 -4.76 15.62 15.58
CA ASN A 91 -4.96 16.90 14.91
C ASN A 91 -5.91 16.84 13.70
N GLY A 92 -6.98 16.05 13.80
CA GLY A 92 -8.00 15.93 12.75
C GLY A 92 -7.57 15.11 11.54
N ALA A 93 -6.45 14.39 11.62
CA ALA A 93 -6.01 13.51 10.57
C ALA A 93 -6.88 12.25 10.46
N LEU A 94 -7.05 11.75 9.24
CA LEU A 94 -7.64 10.47 8.93
C LEU A 94 -6.56 9.55 8.37
N GLU A 95 -6.30 8.46 9.08
CA GLU A 95 -5.31 7.47 8.69
C GLU A 95 -6.02 6.28 8.02
N LEU A 96 -5.63 5.95 6.79
CA LEU A 96 -6.19 4.85 6.01
C LEU A 96 -5.11 3.81 5.74
N SER A 97 -5.37 2.57 6.15
CA SER A 97 -4.48 1.43 5.91
C SER A 97 -5.12 0.48 4.91
N PHE A 98 -4.31 -0.03 3.98
CA PHE A 98 -4.76 -0.91 2.92
C PHE A 98 -4.06 -2.26 2.98
N SER A 99 -4.78 -3.31 2.61
CA SER A 99 -4.24 -4.65 2.40
C SER A 99 -4.26 -4.99 0.92
N ALA A 100 -3.27 -5.77 0.48
CA ALA A 100 -3.22 -6.28 -0.88
C ALA A 100 -3.48 -7.79 -0.88
N SER A 101 -4.22 -8.26 -1.87
CA SER A 101 -4.52 -9.67 -2.06
C SER A 101 -4.36 -10.10 -3.51
N TYR A 102 -3.93 -11.32 -3.75
CA TYR A 102 -3.85 -11.93 -5.08
C TYR A 102 -4.62 -13.25 -5.04
N ASN A 103 -5.57 -13.43 -5.95
CA ASN A 103 -6.52 -14.57 -5.94
C ASN A 103 -7.25 -14.75 -4.59
N GLY A 104 -7.57 -13.64 -3.90
CA GLY A 104 -8.25 -13.67 -2.60
C GLY A 104 -7.35 -13.96 -1.40
N PHE A 105 -6.03 -14.13 -1.60
CA PHE A 105 -5.07 -14.38 -0.52
C PHE A 105 -4.20 -13.14 -0.25
N PRO A 106 -3.95 -12.79 1.01
CA PRO A 106 -3.11 -11.63 1.33
C PRO A 106 -1.68 -11.88 0.87
N ILE A 107 -1.09 -10.88 0.21
CA ILE A 107 0.29 -10.95 -0.32
C ILE A 107 1.30 -10.15 0.52
N CYS A 108 0.79 -9.39 1.50
CA CYS A 108 1.58 -8.63 2.46
C CYS A 108 1.10 -8.96 3.87
N ASP A 109 2.04 -9.13 4.79
CA ASP A 109 1.83 -9.28 6.24
C ASP A 109 1.59 -7.95 6.95
N ARG A 110 2.04 -6.86 6.32
CA ARG A 110 1.83 -5.47 6.71
C ARG A 110 0.94 -4.73 5.71
N SER A 111 0.58 -3.49 6.04
CA SER A 111 -0.19 -2.64 5.14
C SER A 111 0.56 -2.45 3.82
N ALA A 112 -0.13 -2.65 2.70
CA ALA A 112 0.42 -2.51 1.34
C ALA A 112 0.38 -1.06 0.85
N ALA A 113 -0.52 -0.26 1.41
CA ALA A 113 -0.55 1.20 1.26
C ALA A 113 -1.02 1.83 2.57
N TYR A 114 -0.49 2.99 2.92
CA TYR A 114 -0.91 3.76 4.07
C TYR A 114 -0.97 5.24 3.71
N LEU A 115 -2.11 5.87 3.94
CA LEU A 115 -2.35 7.27 3.66
C LEU A 115 -2.73 7.99 4.95
N ILE A 116 -2.27 9.22 5.09
CA ILE A 116 -2.79 10.16 6.08
C ILE A 116 -3.40 11.32 5.30
N VAL A 117 -4.65 11.62 5.61
CA VAL A 117 -5.43 12.70 5.01
C VAL A 117 -5.74 13.73 6.08
N ARG A 118 -5.45 15.00 5.81
CA ARG A 118 -5.71 16.12 6.70
C ARG A 118 -6.31 17.25 5.90
N ASP A 119 -7.37 17.86 6.43
CA ASP A 119 -8.06 18.99 5.81
C ASP A 119 -8.45 18.73 4.33
N GLY A 120 -8.84 17.50 4.00
CA GLY A 120 -9.23 17.09 2.65
C GLY A 120 -8.07 16.88 1.66
N ALA A 121 -6.82 16.83 2.13
CA ALA A 121 -5.64 16.57 1.30
C ALA A 121 -4.76 15.46 1.90
N VAL A 122 -4.08 14.69 1.04
CA VAL A 122 -3.12 13.67 1.50
C VAL A 122 -1.84 14.35 1.95
N ASP A 123 -1.50 14.25 3.24
CA ASP A 123 -0.26 14.80 3.81
C ASP A 123 0.90 13.77 3.80
N TYR A 124 0.55 12.49 3.77
CA TYR A 124 1.48 11.37 3.73
C TYR A 124 0.90 10.20 2.93
N LEU A 125 1.74 9.55 2.13
CA LEU A 125 1.42 8.30 1.47
C LEU A 125 2.66 7.41 1.45
N ASP A 126 2.48 6.15 1.84
CA ASP A 126 3.44 5.07 1.66
C ASP A 126 2.78 3.97 0.84
N LEU A 127 3.37 3.58 -0.28
CA LEU A 127 2.89 2.53 -1.16
C LEU A 127 3.99 1.51 -1.36
N LEU A 128 3.66 0.25 -1.14
CA LEU A 128 4.59 -0.88 -1.20
C LEU A 128 4.14 -1.84 -2.30
N PRO A 129 4.24 -1.45 -3.59
CA PRO A 129 3.82 -2.31 -4.67
C PRO A 129 4.66 -3.58 -4.69
N ARG A 130 4.02 -4.67 -5.09
CA ARG A 130 4.65 -5.99 -5.25
C ARG A 130 4.24 -6.54 -6.60
N VAL A 131 5.23 -6.86 -7.42
CA VAL A 131 5.01 -7.56 -8.69
C VAL A 131 5.33 -9.02 -8.45
N LEU A 132 4.34 -9.89 -8.66
CA LEU A 132 4.52 -11.32 -8.60
C LEU A 132 4.90 -11.81 -10.00
N THR A 133 6.05 -12.47 -10.09
CA THR A 133 6.54 -13.09 -11.32
C THR A 133 6.60 -14.61 -11.11
N GLU A 134 6.22 -15.36 -12.13
CA GLU A 134 6.38 -16.82 -12.12
C GLU A 134 7.88 -17.17 -12.04
N GLY A 135 8.24 -18.01 -11.07
CA GLY A 135 9.61 -18.46 -10.85
C GLY A 135 9.85 -19.85 -11.42
N ALA A 136 11.02 -20.08 -12.03
CA ALA A 136 11.40 -21.38 -12.58
C ALA A 136 11.93 -22.38 -11.53
N SER A 137 12.17 -21.94 -10.29
CA SER A 137 12.70 -22.76 -9.20
C SER A 137 11.59 -23.18 -8.21
N MET A 138 11.53 -24.47 -7.87
CA MET A 138 10.69 -24.94 -6.78
C MET A 138 11.27 -24.49 -5.44
N THR A 139 10.78 -23.38 -4.92
CA THR A 139 11.09 -22.89 -3.57
C THR A 139 9.88 -23.09 -2.67
N LEU A 140 10.09 -23.51 -1.43
CA LEU A 140 9.03 -23.52 -0.43
C LEU A 140 8.59 -22.07 -0.16
N LEU A 141 7.39 -21.71 -0.61
CA LEU A 141 6.81 -20.40 -0.36
C LEU A 141 6.28 -20.33 1.09
N PRO A 142 6.47 -19.20 1.80
CA PRO A 142 5.69 -18.87 2.99
C PRO A 142 4.19 -19.07 2.77
N GLY A 143 3.46 -19.52 3.79
CA GLY A 143 2.08 -20.03 3.65
C GLY A 143 1.10 -19.11 2.92
N LEU A 144 1.22 -17.79 3.12
CA LEU A 144 0.36 -16.80 2.43
C LEU A 144 0.65 -16.72 0.92
N GLN A 145 1.93 -16.81 0.55
CA GLN A 145 2.39 -16.75 -0.84
C GLN A 145 2.10 -18.06 -1.58
N LEU A 146 2.18 -19.20 -0.87
CA LEU A 146 1.77 -20.49 -1.40
C LEU A 146 0.29 -20.50 -1.78
N ALA A 147 -0.59 -19.97 -0.92
CA ALA A 147 -2.02 -19.93 -1.19
C ALA A 147 -2.37 -19.03 -2.39
N ALA A 148 -1.68 -17.89 -2.53
CA ALA A 148 -1.84 -16.96 -3.66
C ALA A 148 -1.35 -17.54 -5.00
N ALA A 149 -0.35 -18.42 -4.98
CA ALA A 149 0.30 -18.99 -6.18
C ALA A 149 -0.40 -20.21 -6.78
N LEU A 150 -1.49 -20.71 -6.17
CA LEU A 150 -2.18 -21.90 -6.66
C LEU A 150 -3.03 -21.59 -7.91
N PRO A 151 -2.98 -22.44 -8.96
CA PRO A 151 -3.84 -22.28 -10.13
C PRO A 151 -5.31 -22.49 -9.75
N GLN A 152 -6.21 -21.63 -10.25
CA GLN A 152 -7.66 -21.73 -10.03
C GLN A 152 -8.30 -22.97 -10.67
N GLN A 153 -7.55 -23.76 -11.45
CA GLN A 153 -8.04 -24.97 -12.12
C GLN A 153 -7.53 -26.24 -11.43
N GLY A 154 -8.38 -26.82 -10.59
CA GLY A 154 -8.23 -28.13 -9.94
C GLY A 154 -8.99 -28.20 -8.62
N ASP A 155 -9.40 -29.40 -8.19
CA ASP A 155 -10.10 -29.63 -6.90
C ASP A 155 -9.24 -29.34 -5.66
N ALA A 156 -7.99 -28.91 -5.85
CA ALA A 156 -7.07 -28.58 -4.78
C ALA A 156 -7.43 -27.22 -4.17
N ARG A 157 -7.95 -27.24 -2.94
CA ARG A 157 -8.16 -26.02 -2.15
C ARG A 157 -7.05 -25.86 -1.10
N PRO A 158 -6.57 -24.63 -0.86
CA PRO A 158 -5.70 -24.37 0.28
C PRO A 158 -6.45 -24.68 1.58
N ALA A 159 -5.78 -25.37 2.49
CA ALA A 159 -6.30 -25.74 3.79
C ALA A 159 -5.31 -25.31 4.88
N VAL A 160 -5.84 -24.78 5.97
CA VAL A 160 -5.10 -24.54 7.21
C VAL A 160 -5.31 -25.74 8.11
N ARG A 161 -4.23 -26.43 8.46
CA ARG A 161 -4.22 -27.47 9.49
C ARG A 161 -3.50 -26.93 10.70
N TYR A 162 -4.09 -27.06 11.87
CA TYR A 162 -3.41 -26.71 13.13
C TYR A 162 -2.70 -27.95 13.65
N LEU A 163 -1.37 -27.88 13.74
CA LEU A 163 -0.55 -28.93 14.36
C LEU A 163 -0.14 -28.48 15.76
N GLN A 164 -0.31 -29.36 16.74
CA GLN A 164 0.20 -29.14 18.09
C GLN A 164 1.68 -29.53 18.11
N ILE A 165 2.56 -28.55 17.91
CA ILE A 165 4.03 -28.75 17.85
C ILE A 165 4.65 -28.63 19.23
N ARG A 166 3.99 -27.93 20.15
CA ARG A 166 4.34 -27.81 21.57
C ARG A 166 3.09 -27.96 22.42
N ASP A 167 3.27 -28.32 23.69
CA ASP A 167 2.16 -28.56 24.59
C ASP A 167 1.26 -27.31 24.72
N GLY A 168 -0.02 -27.46 24.41
CA GLY A 168 -1.01 -26.37 24.37
C GLY A 168 -0.89 -25.35 23.22
N VAL A 169 0.08 -25.44 22.30
CA VAL A 169 0.27 -24.46 21.21
C VAL A 169 -0.05 -25.06 19.85
N LEU A 170 -1.16 -24.62 19.27
CA LEU A 170 -1.56 -24.92 17.90
C LEU A 170 -0.83 -24.00 16.92
N THR A 171 -0.01 -24.59 16.06
CA THR A 171 0.72 -23.89 14.99
C THR A 171 -0.01 -24.10 13.67
N PRO A 172 -0.39 -23.05 12.93
CA PRO A 172 -0.99 -23.20 11.61
C PRO A 172 0.06 -23.71 10.62
N VAL A 173 -0.30 -24.79 9.93
CA VAL A 173 0.45 -25.35 8.81
C VAL A 173 -0.46 -25.26 7.59
N TYR A 174 0.06 -24.59 6.57
CA TYR A 174 -0.65 -24.32 5.33
C TYR A 174 -0.30 -25.41 4.31
N GLY A 175 -1.30 -26.01 3.68
CA GLY A 175 -1.12 -27.07 2.67
C GLY A 175 -2.30 -27.15 1.72
N THR A 176 -2.31 -28.17 0.85
CA THR A 176 -3.42 -28.44 -0.08
C THR A 176 -4.21 -29.68 0.37
N VAL A 177 -5.52 -29.66 0.13
CA VAL A 177 -6.39 -30.84 0.22
C VAL A 177 -7.07 -31.01 -1.13
N LYS A 178 -7.04 -32.23 -1.67
CA LYS A 178 -7.87 -32.65 -2.81
C LYS A 178 -9.22 -33.13 -2.31
#